data_AF-A0A382GNT5-F1
#
_entry.id   AF-A0A382GNT5-F1
#
_cell.length_a   1.000
_cell.length_b   1.000
_cell.length_c   1.000
_cell.angle_alpha   90.00
_cell.angle_beta   90.00
_cell.angle_gamma   90.00
#
_symmetry.space_group_name_H-M   'P 1'
#
loop_
_entity.id
_entity.type
_entity.pdbx_description
1 polymer ?
#
loop_
_entity_poly.entity_id
_entity_poly.type
_entity_poly.pdbx_seq_one_letter_code
_entity_poly.pdbx_strand_id
1 'polypeptide(L)' 'ADFQEILSALVERDHQDKNRSIAPLRAAEDAIIIDTGNMNIDEVMQHLLESVDRTKIYA' A
#
# COMPACT_ATOMS: atom_id res chain seq x y z
N ALA A 1 21.10 5.27 13.07
CA ALA A 1 20.78 5.02 11.66
C ALA A 1 20.63 6.37 10.99
N ASP A 2 21.43 6.61 9.97
CA ASP A 2 21.33 7.82 9.15
C ASP A 2 20.10 7.74 8.23
N PHE A 3 19.56 8.90 7.83
CA PHE A 3 18.41 8.94 6.94
C PHE A 3 18.65 8.16 5.64
N GLN A 4 19.86 8.29 5.06
CA GLN A 4 20.20 7.60 3.81
C GLN A 4 20.29 6.08 3.99
N GLU A 5 20.77 5.61 5.14
CA GLU A 5 20.82 4.18 5.46
C GLU A 5 19.40 3.59 5.52
N ILE A 6 18.48 4.28 6.19
CA ILE A 6 17.07 3.82 6.31
C ILE A 6 16.40 3.82 4.94
N LEU A 7 16.57 4.88 4.16
CA LEU A 7 16.00 4.98 2.82
C LEU A 7 16.52 3.87 1.89
N SER A 8 17.84 3.64 1.90
CA SER A 8 18.45 2.58 1.09
C SER A 8 17.96 1.20 1.49
N ALA A 9 17.82 0.91 2.79
CA ALA A 9 17.28 -0.36 3.27
C ALA A 9 15.81 -0.56 2.87
N LEU A 10 15.00 0.51 2.90
CA LEU A 10 13.60 0.47 2.48
C LEU A 10 13.47 0.16 0.99
N VAL A 11 14.23 0.87 0.14
CA VAL A 11 14.21 0.68 -1.31
C VAL A 11 14.65 -0.73 -1.69
N GLU A 12 15.71 -1.25 -1.06
CA GLU A 12 16.18 -2.61 -1.30
C GLU A 12 15.13 -3.65 -0.92
N ARG A 13 14.48 -3.49 0.24
CA ARG A 13 13.39 -4.37 0.67
C ARG A 13 12.24 -4.37 -0.34
N ASP A 14 11.78 -3.18 -0.75
CA ASP A 14 10.67 -3.06 -1.69
C ASP A 14 11.00 -3.69 -3.06
N HIS A 15 12.26 -3.61 -3.49
CA HIS A 15 12.73 -4.30 -4.70
C HIS A 15 12.72 -5.82 -4.54
N GLN A 16 13.21 -6.34 -3.41
CA GLN A 16 13.20 -7.78 -3.13
C GLN A 16 11.77 -8.34 -3.04
N ASP A 17 10.87 -7.64 -2.34
CA ASP A 17 9.49 -8.06 -2.13
C ASP A 17 8.70 -8.13 -3.45
N LYS A 18 8.95 -7.21 -4.39
CA LYS A 18 8.31 -7.23 -5.73
C LYS A 18 8.82 -8.35 -6.62
N ASN A 19 10.09 -8.76 -6.47
CA ASN A 19 10.77 -9.70 -7.37
C ASN A 19 10.90 -11.13 -6.81
N ARG A 20 10.39 -11.42 -5.60
CA ARG A 20 10.43 -12.78 -5.04
C ARG A 20 9.69 -13.78 -5.95
N SER A 21 10.30 -14.95 -6.14
CA SER A 21 9.78 -15.99 -7.04
C SER A 21 8.45 -16.62 -6.59
N ILE A 22 8.20 -16.67 -5.27
CA ILE A 22 6.99 -17.25 -4.68
C ILE A 22 6.22 -16.14 -3.99
N ALA A 23 4.96 -15.88 -4.35
CA ALA A 23 4.11 -14.83 -3.75
C ALA A 23 4.74 -13.40 -3.78
N PRO A 24 5.06 -12.85 -4.97
CA PRO A 24 5.55 -11.49 -5.11
C PRO A 24 4.56 -10.46 -4.60
N LEU A 25 5.08 -9.36 -4.04
CA LEU A 25 4.27 -8.22 -3.63
C LEU A 25 3.72 -7.51 -4.88
N ARG A 26 2.44 -7.75 -5.16
CA ARG A 26 1.67 -7.08 -6.21
C ARG A 26 0.23 -6.89 -5.76
N ALA A 27 -0.41 -5.84 -6.25
CA ALA A 27 -1.85 -5.68 -6.08
C ALA A 27 -2.61 -6.79 -6.81
N ALA A 28 -3.75 -7.21 -6.25
CA ALA A 28 -4.70 -8.06 -6.96
C ALA A 28 -5.36 -7.28 -8.11
N GLU A 29 -5.95 -7.98 -9.07
CA GLU A 29 -6.57 -7.36 -10.25
C GLU A 29 -7.79 -6.51 -9.89
N ASP A 30 -8.49 -6.87 -8.83
CA ASP A 30 -9.66 -6.19 -8.27
C ASP A 30 -9.32 -5.26 -7.09
N ALA A 31 -8.03 -5.11 -6.77
CA ALA A 31 -7.62 -4.30 -5.63
C ALA A 31 -7.86 -2.80 -5.90
N ILE A 32 -8.45 -2.12 -4.93
CA ILE A 32 -8.51 -0.66 -4.89
C ILE A 32 -7.17 -0.16 -4.34
N ILE A 33 -6.46 0.66 -5.13
CA ILE A 33 -5.19 1.27 -4.71
C ILE A 33 -5.47 2.56 -3.94
N ILE A 34 -4.95 2.64 -2.72
CA ILE A 34 -5.04 3.82 -1.86
C ILE A 34 -3.62 4.31 -1.59
N ASP A 35 -3.27 5.50 -2.10
CA ASP A 35 -2.00 6.16 -1.83
C ASP A 35 -2.16 7.11 -0.64
N THR A 36 -1.47 6.80 0.46
CA THR A 36 -1.55 7.53 1.72
C THR A 36 -0.36 8.46 1.96
N GLY A 37 0.51 8.67 0.95
CA GLY A 37 1.79 9.38 1.13
C GLY A 37 1.68 10.80 1.70
N ASN A 38 0.53 11.45 1.53
CA ASN A 38 0.24 12.80 2.02
C ASN A 38 -0.98 12.87 2.96
N MET A 39 -1.41 11.73 3.51
CA MET A 39 -2.58 11.66 4.39
C MET A 39 -2.17 11.48 5.85
N ASN A 40 -2.93 12.06 6.77
CA ASN A 40 -2.88 11.70 8.17
C ASN A 40 -3.71 10.43 8.45
N ILE A 41 -3.61 9.89 9.66
CA ILE A 41 -4.24 8.61 10.02
C ILE A 41 -5.77 8.63 9.93
N ASP A 42 -6.41 9.75 10.25
CA ASP A 42 -7.87 9.90 10.21
C ASP A 42 -8.35 9.96 8.75
N GLU A 43 -7.62 10.68 7.89
CA GLU A 43 -7.88 10.75 6.45
C GLU A 43 -7.75 9.38 5.79
N VAL A 44 -6.72 8.60 6.15
CA VAL A 44 -6.54 7.22 5.66
C VAL A 44 -7.72 6.35 6.07
N MET A 45 -8.13 6.43 7.34
CA MET A 45 -9.24 5.63 7.86
C MET A 45 -10.56 5.97 7.16
N GLN A 46 -10.85 7.26 6.97
CA GLN A 46 -12.02 7.70 6.26
C GLN A 46 -12.00 7.20 4.79
N HIS A 47 -10.87 7.34 4.10
CA HIS A 47 -10.74 6.91 2.71
C HIS A 47 -10.92 5.39 2.53
N LEU A 48 -10.42 4.60 3.49
CA LEU A 48 -10.63 3.15 3.53
C LEU A 48 -12.12 2.80 3.69
N LEU A 49 -12.81 3.41 4.66
CA LEU A 49 -14.23 3.15 4.92
C LEU A 49 -15.10 3.49 3.70
N GLU A 50 -14.87 4.66 3.08
CA GLU A 50 -15.60 5.06 1.89
C GLU A 50 -15.37 4.12 0.70
N SER A 51 -14.15 3.59 0.55
CA SER A 51 -13.82 2.66 -0.53
C SER A 51 -14.52 1.31 -0.37
N VAL A 52 -14.70 0.86 0.87
CA VAL A 52 -15.50 -0.35 1.18
C VAL A 52 -16.99 -0.12 0.91
N ASP A 53 -17.54 1.01 1.32
CA ASP A 53 -18.96 1.31 1.12
C ASP A 53 -19.33 1.48 -0.36
N ARG A 54 -18.44 2.10 -1.17
CA ARG A 54 -18.58 2.14 -2.64
C ARG A 54 -18.62 0.74 -3.28
N THR A 55 -17.94 -0.22 -2.68
CA THR A 55 -17.89 -1.61 -3.17
C THR A 55 -19.16 -2.39 -2.78
N LYS A 56 -19.87 -1.98 -1.72
CA LYS A 56 -21.13 -2.63 -1.26
C LYS A 56 -22.37 -2.28 -2.09
N ILE A 57 -22.25 -1.60 -3.23
CA ILE A 57 -23.36 -1.40 -4.19
C ILE A 57 -23.51 -2.63 -5.10
N TYR A 58 -23.70 -3.80 -4.51
CA TYR A 58 -24.38 -4.95 -5.09
C TYR A 58 -24.89 -5.79 -3.91
N ALA A 59 -26.08 -5.39 -3.42
CA ALA A 59 -26.97 -6.29 -2.70
C ALA A 59 -27.63 -7.25 -3.69
#